data_AF-A0A409VP19-F1
#
_entry.id   AF-A0A409VP19-F1
#
_cell.length_a   1.000
_cell.length_b   1.000
_cell.length_c   1.000
_cell.angle_alpha   90.00
_cell.angle_beta   90.00
_cell.angle_gamma   90.00
#
_symmetry.space_group_name_H-M   'P 1'
#
loop_
_entity.id
_entity.type
_entity.pdbx_description
1 polymer ?
#
loop_
_entity_poly.entity_id
_entity_poly.type
_entity_poly.pdbx_seq_one_letter_code
_entity_poly.pdbx_strand_id
1 'polypeptide(L)'
;MATISYVKGDVFSAPPGSILVHAYNTQGAWGCGTTLTFRDKYPTQKRDSPDQILAATKNGRAGSPGQKSCNRFNSGKIAVPWADTEAVLKDLNVTMTIYTAH
;
A
#
# COMPACT_ATOMS: atom_id res chain seq x y z
N MET A 1 -7.52 1.57 18.98
CA MET A 1 -8.44 1.99 17.90
C MET A 1 -7.62 2.21 16.63
N ALA A 2 -8.17 1.86 15.47
CA ALA A 2 -7.53 2.08 14.18
C ALA A 2 -7.30 3.59 13.99
N THR A 3 -6.09 3.99 13.56
CA THR A 3 -5.81 5.39 13.24
C THR A 3 -5.48 5.50 11.77
N ILE A 4 -6.43 6.05 11.00
CA ILE A 4 -6.24 6.41 9.59
C ILE A 4 -6.05 7.93 9.54
N SER A 5 -4.88 8.39 9.14
CA SER A 5 -4.59 9.82 8.94
C SER A 5 -4.52 10.15 7.46
N TYR A 6 -4.92 11.35 7.07
CA TYR A 6 -4.86 11.80 5.67
C TYR A 6 -3.83 12.92 5.53
N VAL A 7 -2.94 12.74 4.55
CA VAL A 7 -1.92 13.72 4.17
C VAL A 7 -2.10 14.05 2.70
N LYS A 8 -1.97 15.33 2.38
CA LYS A 8 -1.98 15.79 0.99
C LYS A 8 -0.57 15.79 0.46
N GLY A 9 -0.31 15.01 -0.59
CA GLY A 9 1.04 14.85 -1.15
C GLY A 9 1.28 13.50 -1.80
N ASP A 10 2.54 13.27 -2.17
CA ASP A 10 2.99 12.02 -2.78
C ASP A 10 3.37 10.98 -1.72
N VAL A 11 2.87 9.75 -1.85
CA VAL A 11 3.21 8.61 -0.98
C VAL A 11 4.71 8.31 -0.97
N PHE A 12 5.43 8.64 -2.04
CA PHE A 12 6.88 8.50 -2.10
C PHE A 12 7.64 9.53 -1.26
N SER A 13 6.95 10.53 -0.70
CA SER A 13 7.48 11.49 0.28
C SER A 13 7.27 11.02 1.74
N ALA A 14 6.82 9.77 1.95
CA ALA A 14 6.71 9.21 3.29
C ALA A 14 8.07 9.18 4.01
N PRO A 15 8.10 9.31 5.36
CA PRO A 15 9.34 9.31 6.12
C PRO A 15 10.20 8.05 5.86
N PRO A 16 11.54 8.15 5.92
CA PRO A 16 12.41 6.99 5.83
C PRO A 16 12.02 5.88 6.82
N GLY A 17 12.06 4.63 6.37
CA GLY A 17 11.60 3.48 7.18
C GLY A 17 10.08 3.23 7.14
N SER A 18 9.32 4.02 6.37
CA SER A 18 7.91 3.74 6.11
C SER A 18 7.71 2.49 5.24
N ILE A 19 6.62 1.77 5.49
CA ILE A 19 6.14 0.68 4.64
C ILE A 19 5.15 1.28 3.64
N LEU A 20 5.49 1.24 2.36
CA LEU A 20 4.59 1.71 1.31
C LEU A 20 3.66 0.57 0.88
N VAL A 21 2.35 0.77 1.04
CA VAL A 21 1.32 -0.22 0.67
C VAL A 21 0.63 0.21 -0.62
N HIS A 22 0.48 -0.71 -1.56
CA HIS A 22 -0.22 -0.48 -2.82
C HIS A 22 -1.00 -1.73 -3.24
N ALA A 23 -2.20 -1.53 -3.79
CA ALA A 23 -2.99 -2.59 -4.37
C ALA A 23 -2.55 -2.89 -5.78
N TYR A 24 -2.57 -4.16 -6.13
CA TYR A 24 -2.04 -4.61 -7.39
C TYR A 24 -2.88 -5.74 -7.97
N ASN A 25 -2.90 -5.88 -9.31
CA ASN A 25 -3.62 -6.98 -9.94
C ASN A 25 -2.87 -8.30 -9.77
N THR A 26 -3.58 -9.42 -9.81
CA THR A 26 -2.98 -10.76 -9.68
C THR A 26 -2.12 -11.16 -10.89
N GLN A 27 -2.10 -10.35 -11.95
CA GLN A 27 -1.44 -10.68 -13.22
C GLN A 27 0.00 -10.15 -13.32
N GLY A 28 0.53 -9.44 -12.32
CA GLY A 28 1.91 -8.96 -12.44
C GLY A 28 2.10 -7.82 -13.47
N ALA A 29 1.01 -7.17 -13.93
CA ALA A 29 1.07 -6.08 -14.92
C ALA A 29 1.47 -4.69 -14.34
N TRP A 30 2.78 -4.37 -14.35
CA TRP A 30 3.36 -3.11 -13.87
C TRP A 30 3.39 -2.13 -15.05
N GLY A 31 2.33 -1.34 -15.22
CA GLY A 31 2.18 -0.58 -16.47
C GLY A 31 1.24 0.61 -16.43
N CYS A 32 0.64 0.94 -15.28
CA CYS A 32 -0.27 2.08 -15.19
C CYS A 32 -0.41 2.60 -13.75
N GLY A 33 -0.62 3.91 -13.61
CA GLY A 33 -0.81 4.57 -12.32
C GLY A 33 0.43 4.46 -11.42
N THR A 34 0.21 4.37 -10.11
CA THR A 34 1.28 4.37 -9.10
C THR A 34 2.30 3.22 -9.29
N THR A 35 1.92 2.13 -9.95
CA THR A 35 2.82 0.99 -10.23
C THR A 35 4.00 1.34 -11.13
N LEU A 36 3.81 2.26 -12.10
CA LEU A 36 4.92 2.76 -12.92
C LEU A 36 5.90 3.57 -12.05
N THR A 37 5.37 4.44 -11.20
CA THR A 37 6.21 5.27 -10.32
C THR A 37 6.99 4.43 -9.31
N PHE A 38 6.40 3.33 -8.79
CA PHE A 38 7.14 2.37 -7.96
C PHE A 38 8.28 1.71 -8.73
N ARG A 39 8.06 1.28 -9.98
CA ARG A 39 9.10 0.67 -10.82
C ARG A 39 10.25 1.64 -11.06
N ASP A 40 9.94 2.88 -11.39
CA ASP A 40 10.94 3.88 -11.76
C ASP A 40 11.74 4.37 -10.55
N LYS A 41 11.09 4.52 -9.38
CA LYS A 41 11.77 4.93 -8.13
C LYS A 41 12.50 3.80 -7.43
N TYR A 42 12.04 2.56 -7.56
CA TYR A 42 12.62 1.39 -6.91
C TYR A 42 12.92 0.26 -7.90
N PRO A 43 13.83 0.47 -8.86
CA PRO A 43 14.08 -0.47 -9.96
C PRO A 43 14.71 -1.80 -9.51
N THR A 44 15.25 -1.86 -8.30
CA THR A 44 15.94 -3.04 -7.74
C THR A 44 15.03 -3.94 -6.89
N GLN A 45 13.75 -3.60 -6.73
CA GLN A 45 12.82 -4.44 -5.97
C GLN A 45 12.62 -5.79 -6.68
N LYS A 46 13.17 -6.83 -6.05
CA LYS A 46 12.98 -8.21 -6.49
C LYS A 46 11.53 -8.60 -6.25
N ARG A 47 10.93 -9.28 -7.22
CA ARG A 47 9.67 -9.99 -6.99
C ARG A 47 9.93 -11.11 -6.00
N ASP A 48 9.29 -11.02 -4.84
CA ASP A 48 9.26 -12.12 -3.89
C ASP A 48 8.58 -13.35 -4.52
N SER A 49 9.06 -14.54 -4.20
CA SER A 49 8.42 -15.79 -4.63
C SER A 49 7.04 -15.94 -3.96
N PRO A 50 6.14 -16.78 -4.51
CA PRO A 50 4.86 -17.07 -3.86
C PRO A 50 5.00 -17.50 -2.40
N ASP A 51 6.02 -18.31 -2.07
CA ASP A 51 6.27 -18.74 -0.70
C ASP A 51 6.72 -17.59 0.21
N GLN A 52 7.55 -16.68 -0.30
CA GLN A 52 7.96 -15.47 0.42
C GLN A 52 6.77 -14.54 0.64
N ILE A 53 5.87 -14.39 -0.34
CA ILE A 53 4.65 -13.60 -0.22
C ILE A 53 3.70 -14.22 0.82
N LEU A 54 3.50 -15.54 0.78
CA LEU A 54 2.66 -16.24 1.75
C LEU A 54 3.25 -16.21 3.15
N ALA A 55 4.57 -16.37 3.29
CA ALA A 55 5.28 -16.21 4.56
C ALA A 55 5.15 -14.77 5.08
N ALA A 56 5.36 -13.77 4.23
CA ALA A 56 5.19 -12.35 4.56
C ALA A 56 3.73 -11.99 4.85
N THR A 57 2.74 -12.69 4.28
CA THR A 57 1.31 -12.49 4.58
C THR A 57 0.96 -13.08 5.94
N LYS A 58 1.43 -14.31 6.22
CA LYS A 58 1.30 -14.96 7.53
C LYS A 58 1.98 -14.15 8.62
N ASN A 59 3.17 -13.63 8.33
CA ASN A 59 3.95 -12.78 9.21
C ASN A 59 3.47 -11.32 9.21
N GLY A 60 2.78 -10.86 8.17
CA GLY A 60 2.38 -9.46 7.95
C GLY A 60 1.16 -9.03 8.77
N ARG A 61 0.49 -9.99 9.41
CA ARG A 61 -0.35 -9.71 10.60
C ARG A 61 0.51 -9.24 11.79
N ALA A 62 1.82 -9.52 11.80
CA ALA A 62 2.80 -9.13 12.80
C ALA A 62 3.85 -8.14 12.23
N GLY A 63 3.54 -6.85 12.36
CA GLY A 63 4.47 -5.76 12.65
C GLY A 63 5.87 -5.77 12.04
N SER A 64 6.02 -5.28 10.80
CA SER A 64 7.21 -4.46 10.54
C SER A 64 7.02 -3.12 11.30
N PRO A 65 8.03 -2.65 12.05
CA PRO A 65 7.88 -1.49 12.96
C PRO A 65 7.71 -0.15 12.23
N GLY A 66 7.77 -0.15 10.89
CA GLY A 66 7.60 1.05 10.07
C GLY A 66 6.16 1.55 10.01
N GLN A 67 6.01 2.86 9.96
CA GLN A 67 4.74 3.51 9.68
C GLN A 67 4.21 3.06 8.31
N LYS A 68 2.96 2.59 8.26
CA LYS A 68 2.32 2.20 7.00
C LYS A 68 1.79 3.44 6.30
N SER A 69 2.18 3.61 5.04
CA SER A 69 1.79 4.74 4.19
C SER A 69 1.30 4.23 2.85
N CYS A 70 0.21 4.77 2.33
CA CYS A 70 -0.35 4.35 1.05
C CYS A 70 -1.11 5.47 0.37
N ASN A 71 -1.36 5.34 -0.94
CA ASN A 71 -2.42 6.11 -1.58
C ASN A 71 -3.78 5.46 -1.31
N ARG A 72 -4.87 5.99 -1.87
CA ARG A 72 -6.18 5.31 -1.91
C ARG A 72 -6.12 4.03 -2.76
N PHE A 73 -5.46 2.99 -2.26
CA PHE A 73 -5.31 1.71 -2.94
C PHE A 73 -6.66 1.02 -3.11
N ASN A 74 -6.81 0.17 -4.13
CA ASN A 74 -8.09 -0.37 -4.65
C ASN A 74 -9.01 0.64 -5.36
N SER A 75 -8.76 1.95 -5.25
CA SER A 75 -9.48 2.96 -6.04
C SER A 75 -8.85 3.15 -7.43
N GLY A 76 -9.52 3.93 -8.30
CA GLY A 76 -9.08 4.16 -9.68
C GLY A 76 -9.33 2.95 -10.57
N LYS A 77 -8.29 2.31 -11.09
CA LYS A 77 -8.41 1.20 -12.07
C LYS A 77 -9.04 -0.08 -11.48
N ILE A 78 -8.89 -0.30 -10.18
CA ILE A 78 -9.52 -1.42 -9.46
C ILE A 78 -10.99 -1.09 -9.11
N ALA A 79 -11.38 0.19 -9.24
CA ALA A 79 -12.75 0.71 -9.17
C ALA A 79 -13.52 0.40 -7.88
N VAL A 80 -12.83 0.07 -6.78
CA VAL A 80 -13.47 -0.06 -5.47
C VAL A 80 -13.62 1.35 -4.86
N PRO A 81 -14.84 1.73 -4.43
CA PRO A 81 -15.04 2.96 -3.69
C PRO A 81 -14.14 3.00 -2.46
N TRP A 82 -13.44 4.12 -2.27
CA TRP A 82 -12.48 4.24 -1.16
C TRP A 82 -13.12 4.00 0.20
N ALA A 83 -14.37 4.42 0.39
CA ALA A 83 -15.13 4.23 1.63
C ALA A 83 -15.19 2.75 2.07
N ASP A 84 -15.33 1.83 1.11
CA ASP A 84 -15.42 0.39 1.40
C ASP A 84 -14.07 -0.17 1.82
N THR A 85 -12.99 0.25 1.15
CA THR A 85 -11.62 -0.12 1.54
C THR A 85 -11.27 0.42 2.92
N GLU A 86 -11.64 1.68 3.19
CA GLU A 86 -11.42 2.33 4.48
C GLU A 86 -12.18 1.62 5.62
N ALA A 87 -13.41 1.16 5.38
CA ALA A 87 -14.20 0.41 6.35
C ALA A 87 -13.52 -0.90 6.76
N VAL A 88 -13.01 -1.68 5.78
CA VAL A 88 -12.26 -2.92 6.05
C VAL A 88 -10.99 -2.64 6.84
N LEU A 89 -10.26 -1.57 6.52
CA LEU A 89 -9.05 -1.20 7.26
C LEU A 89 -9.34 -0.84 8.73
N LYS A 90 -10.46 -0.17 8.99
CA LYS A 90 -10.93 0.15 10.34
C LYS A 90 -11.33 -1.11 11.10
N ASP A 91 -12.05 -2.03 10.47
CA ASP A 91 -12.45 -3.32 11.05
C ASP A 91 -11.24 -4.18 11.44
N LEU A 92 -10.22 -4.20 10.58
CA LEU A 92 -8.94 -4.87 10.84
C LEU A 92 -8.03 -4.12 11.83
N ASN A 93 -8.49 -2.98 12.38
CA ASN A 93 -7.78 -2.12 13.30
C ASN A 93 -6.36 -1.72 12.81
N VAL A 94 -6.24 -1.42 11.52
CA VAL A 94 -4.97 -1.04 10.88
C VAL A 94 -4.70 0.45 11.08
N THR A 95 -3.49 0.78 11.55
CA THR A 95 -2.98 2.16 11.60
C THR A 95 -2.15 2.47 10.37
N MET A 96 -2.49 3.54 9.66
CA MET A 96 -1.76 3.98 8.46
C MET A 96 -2.02 5.44 8.08
N THR A 97 -1.14 5.99 7.26
CA THR A 97 -1.27 7.32 6.63
C THR A 97 -1.64 7.19 5.16
N ILE A 98 -2.74 7.84 4.78
CA ILE A 98 -3.25 7.89 3.41
C ILE A 98 -2.77 9.18 2.75
N TYR A 99 -1.97 9.03 1.71
CA TYR A 99 -1.58 10.11 0.83
C TYR A 99 -2.65 10.30 -0.23
N THR A 100 -3.12 11.54 -0.34
CA THR A 100 -4.06 11.95 -1.38
C THR A 100 -3.34 12.87 -2.34
N ALA A 101 -3.11 12.37 -3.56
CA ALA A 101 -2.66 13.20 -4.66
C ALA A 101 -3.79 14.15 -5.06
N HIS A 102 -3.40 15.33 -5.55
CA HIS A 102 -4.31 16.25 -6.22
C HIS A 102 -4.86 15.66 -7.51
#